data_AF-A0A3M1I9Y0-F1
#
_entry.id   AF-A0A3M1I9Y0-F1
#
_cell.length_a   1.000
_cell.length_b   1.000
_cell.length_c   1.000
_cell.angle_alpha   90.00
_cell.angle_beta   90.00
_cell.angle_gamma   90.00
#
_symmetry.space_group_name_H-M   'P 1'
#
loop_
_entity.id
_entity.type
_entity.pdbx_description
1 polymer ?
#
loop_
_entity_poly.entity_id
_entity_poly.type
_entity_poly.pdbx_seq_one_letter_code
_entity_poly.pdbx_strand_id
1 'polypeptide(L)'
;MQGIGHWNACANRLYYAAFYAVSALLVRDGYTATKHSGIKALFNRHYVKTGAVSKEQGRLYNRLFDLRQEGDYLDFVSLGKEVVEPLVNATADFIGTIQVLLK
;
A
#
# COMPACT_ATOMS: atom_id res chain seq x y z
N MET A 1 -12.08 -30.03 -2.15
CA MET A 1 -12.21 -28.78 -1.36
C MET A 1 -11.45 -27.71 -2.13
N GLN A 2 -12.14 -26.66 -2.59
CA GLN A 2 -11.52 -25.54 -3.30
C GLN A 2 -10.43 -24.94 -2.41
N GLY A 3 -9.25 -24.71 -2.97
CA GLY A 3 -8.10 -24.18 -2.23
C GLY A 3 -8.47 -22.90 -1.50
N ILE A 4 -8.27 -22.88 -0.19
CA ILE A 4 -8.48 -21.71 0.65
C ILE A 4 -7.57 -20.61 0.09
N GLY A 5 -8.13 -19.66 -0.65
CA GLY A 5 -7.35 -18.56 -1.23
C GLY A 5 -6.74 -17.76 -0.09
N HIS A 6 -5.41 -17.68 -0.04
CA HIS A 6 -4.67 -16.92 0.97
C HIS A 6 -4.72 -15.41 0.67
N TRP A 7 -5.93 -14.85 0.50
CA TRP A 7 -6.15 -13.46 0.08
C TRP A 7 -5.73 -12.44 1.14
N ASN A 8 -5.90 -12.74 2.43
CA ASN A 8 -5.33 -11.92 3.52
C ASN A 8 -3.81 -11.81 3.37
N ALA A 9 -3.16 -12.95 3.12
CA ALA A 9 -1.71 -13.02 2.94
C ALA A 9 -1.24 -12.31 1.66
N CYS A 10 -2.09 -12.27 0.62
CA CYS A 10 -1.86 -11.50 -0.59
C CYS A 10 -1.97 -9.99 -0.32
N ALA A 11 -3.05 -9.53 0.31
CA ALA A 11 -3.22 -8.13 0.68
C ALA A 11 -2.09 -7.60 1.57
N ASN A 12 -1.64 -8.43 2.52
CA ASN A 12 -0.47 -8.15 3.36
C ASN A 12 0.79 -7.92 2.49
N ARG A 13 1.09 -8.84 1.55
CA ARG A 13 2.24 -8.71 0.64
C ARG A 13 2.14 -7.49 -0.29
N LEU A 14 0.95 -7.20 -0.82
CA LEU A 14 0.73 -6.01 -1.65
C LEU A 14 1.00 -4.72 -0.86
N TYR A 15 0.51 -4.65 0.39
CA TYR A 15 0.82 -3.53 1.26
C TYR A 15 2.32 -3.38 1.50
N TYR A 16 3.02 -4.46 1.88
CA TYR A 16 4.45 -4.36 2.17
C TYR A 16 5.28 -3.98 0.95
N ALA A 17 4.93 -4.46 -0.24
CA ALA A 17 5.58 -4.04 -1.49
C ALA A 17 5.44 -2.52 -1.72
N ALA A 18 4.22 -1.99 -1.59
CA ALA A 18 3.97 -0.55 -1.69
C ALA A 18 4.64 0.24 -0.56
N PHE A 19 4.61 -0.28 0.67
CA PHE A 19 5.21 0.34 1.85
C PHE A 19 6.71 0.52 1.69
N TYR A 20 7.44 -0.48 1.19
CA TYR A 20 8.89 -0.36 0.98
C TYR A 20 9.24 0.63 -0.12
N ALA A 21 8.48 0.66 -1.22
CA ALA A 21 8.67 1.66 -2.27
C ALA A 21 8.46 3.09 -1.73
N VAL A 22 7.37 3.32 -1.00
CA VAL A 22 7.07 4.61 -0.37
C VAL A 22 8.12 4.99 0.69
N SER A 23 8.57 4.02 1.48
CA SER A 23 9.60 4.25 2.51
C SER A 23 10.93 4.66 1.86
N ALA A 24 11.34 4.00 0.78
CA ALA A 24 12.55 4.37 0.04
C ALA A 24 12.46 5.80 -0.51
N LEU A 25 11.31 6.17 -1.09
CA LEU A 25 11.06 7.51 -1.60
C LEU A 25 11.15 8.57 -0.49
N LEU A 26 10.52 8.32 0.66
CA LEU A 26 10.59 9.21 1.82
C LEU A 26 12.01 9.36 2.36
N VAL A 27 12.74 8.25 2.52
CA VAL A 27 14.12 8.27 3.03
C VAL A 27 15.04 9.06 2.10
N ARG A 28 14.89 8.89 0.78
CA ARG A 28 15.65 9.65 -0.22
C ARG A 28 15.47 11.17 -0.03
N ASP A 29 14.25 11.60 0.27
CA ASP A 29 13.92 13.02 0.45
C ASP A 29 14.07 13.49 1.92
N GLY A 30 14.73 12.68 2.78
CA GLY A 30 15.08 13.03 4.16
C GLY A 30 13.94 12.89 5.17
N TYR A 31 12.82 12.28 4.79
CA TYR A 31 11.69 12.04 5.68
C TYR A 31 11.76 10.65 6.31
N THR A 32 11.52 10.57 7.63
CA THR A 32 11.51 9.29 8.34
C THR A 32 10.34 9.20 9.31
N ALA A 33 9.84 7.98 9.52
CA ALA A 33 8.87 7.67 10.57
C ALA A 33 9.07 6.23 11.05
N THR A 34 8.87 6.01 12.35
CA THR A 34 9.02 4.69 12.98
C THR A 34 7.74 3.86 12.94
N LYS A 35 6.61 4.47 12.61
CA LYS A 35 5.28 3.83 12.56
C LYS A 35 4.77 3.76 11.12
N HIS A 36 4.11 2.67 10.77
CA HIS A 36 3.43 2.52 9.48
C HIS A 36 2.44 3.65 9.16
N SER A 37 1.66 4.07 10.17
CA SER A 37 0.75 5.22 10.04
C SER A 37 1.49 6.55 9.81
N GLY A 38 2.70 6.69 10.34
CA GLY A 38 3.58 7.83 10.10
C GLY A 38 4.09 7.88 8.66
N ILE A 39 4.55 6.75 8.13
CA ILE A 39 4.94 6.62 6.71
C ILE A 39 3.77 7.00 5.79
N LYS A 40 2.57 6.48 6.08
CA LYS A 40 1.33 6.86 5.38
C LYS A 40 1.05 8.36 5.45
N ALA A 41 1.16 8.98 6.62
CA ALA A 41 0.89 10.41 6.78
C ALA A 41 1.89 11.27 6.01
N LEU A 42 3.19 10.95 6.10
CA LEU A 42 4.24 11.66 5.38
C LEU A 42 4.06 11.55 3.87
N PHE A 43 3.78 10.34 3.36
CA PHE A 43 3.54 10.13 1.94
C PHE A 43 2.36 10.97 1.42
N ASN A 44 1.23 10.94 2.12
CA ASN A 44 0.07 11.75 1.75
C ASN A 44 0.38 13.25 1.78
N ARG A 45 1.17 13.71 2.77
CA ARG A 45 1.54 15.13 2.91
C ARG A 45 2.46 15.61 1.79
N HIS A 46 3.51 14.85 1.49
CA HIS A 46 4.62 15.32 0.66
C HIS A 46 4.48 14.98 -0.82
N TYR A 47 3.72 13.94 -1.19
CA TYR A 47 3.57 13.53 -2.59
C TYR A 47 2.14 13.61 -3.09
N VAL A 48 1.14 13.24 -2.28
CA VAL A 48 -0.26 13.25 -2.74
C VAL A 48 -0.85 14.66 -2.70
N LYS A 49 -0.69 15.39 -1.59
CA LYS A 49 -1.20 16.77 -1.46
C LYS A 49 -0.49 17.77 -2.38
N THR A 50 0.75 17.50 -2.74
CA THR A 50 1.55 18.33 -3.65
C THR A 50 1.28 18.03 -5.12
N GLY A 51 0.58 16.93 -5.43
CA GLY A 51 0.26 16.52 -6.79
C GLY A 51 1.35 15.71 -7.49
N ALA A 52 2.47 15.40 -6.82
CA ALA A 52 3.53 14.53 -7.37
C ALA A 52 3.03 13.09 -7.56
N VAL A 53 2.07 12.65 -6.75
CA VAL A 53 1.31 11.42 -6.91
C VAL A 53 -0.18 11.74 -6.97
N SER A 54 -0.92 11.05 -7.84
CA SER A 54 -2.36 11.28 -7.98
C SER A 54 -3.13 10.94 -6.70
N LYS A 55 -4.29 11.58 -6.53
CA LYS A 55 -5.17 11.30 -5.38
C LYS A 55 -5.68 9.86 -5.41
N GLU A 56 -5.89 9.30 -6.60
CA GLU A 56 -6.31 7.92 -6.84
C GLU A 56 -5.27 6.94 -6.27
N GLN A 57 -4.00 7.16 -6.59
CA GLN A 57 -2.90 6.34 -6.06
C GLN A 57 -2.70 6.52 -4.56
N GLY A 58 -2.86 7.75 -4.05
CA GLY A 58 -2.89 7.99 -2.61
C GLY A 58 -3.99 7.21 -1.89
N ARG A 59 -5.20 7.16 -2.47
CA ARG A 59 -6.32 6.35 -1.94
C ARG A 59 -6.02 4.85 -2.01
N LEU A 60 -5.42 4.36 -3.08
CA LEU A 60 -4.98 2.96 -3.19
C LEU A 60 -4.02 2.58 -2.06
N TYR A 61 -2.97 3.38 -1.84
CA TYR A 61 -2.01 3.10 -0.78
C TYR A 61 -2.65 3.09 0.61
N ASN A 62 -3.57 4.03 0.86
CA ASN A 62 -4.35 4.07 2.09
C ASN A 62 -5.22 2.81 2.24
N ARG A 63 -5.87 2.36 1.16
CA ARG A 63 -6.69 1.15 1.16
C ARG A 63 -5.87 -0.11 1.45
N LEU A 64 -4.67 -0.25 0.88
CA LEU A 64 -3.77 -1.37 1.18
C LEU A 64 -3.39 -1.41 2.66
N PHE A 65 -3.13 -0.24 3.27
CA PHE A 65 -2.84 -0.15 4.70
C PHE A 65 -4.02 -0.62 5.55
N ASP A 66 -5.24 -0.22 5.20
CA ASP A 66 -6.46 -0.61 5.91
C ASP A 66 -6.75 -2.11 5.74
N LEU A 67 -6.67 -2.64 4.52
CA LEU A 67 -6.86 -4.07 4.23
C LEU A 67 -5.87 -4.98 4.97
N ARG A 68 -4.62 -4.54 5.11
CA ARG A 68 -3.64 -5.27 5.93
C ARG A 68 -4.06 -5.30 7.40
N GLN A 69 -4.53 -4.18 7.95
CA GLN A 69 -5.00 -4.15 9.33
C GLN A 69 -6.24 -5.04 9.53
N GLU A 70 -7.18 -4.97 8.59
CA GLU A 70 -8.38 -5.82 8.61
C GLU A 70 -7.99 -7.31 8.56
N GLY A 71 -7.11 -7.71 7.65
CA GLY A 71 -6.70 -9.11 7.47
C GLY A 71 -5.78 -9.67 8.55
N ASP A 72 -5.02 -8.82 9.24
CA ASP A 72 -4.06 -9.24 10.28
C ASP A 72 -4.67 -9.25 11.71
N TYR A 73 -5.71 -8.43 11.98
CA TYR A 73 -6.20 -8.20 13.35
C TYR A 73 -7.69 -8.45 13.58
N LEU A 74 -8.49 -8.68 12.54
CA LEU A 74 -9.91 -9.01 12.72
C LEU A 74 -10.09 -10.53 12.58
N ASP A 75 -10.27 -11.20 13.72
CA ASP A 75 -10.34 -12.67 13.86
C ASP A 75 -11.36 -13.36 12.94
N PHE A 76 -12.35 -12.63 12.42
CA PHE A 76 -13.41 -13.15 11.54
C PHE A 76 -13.38 -12.58 10.11
N VAL A 77 -12.35 -11.85 9.70
CA VAL A 77 -12.25 -11.29 8.35
C VAL A 77 -11.43 -12.18 7.43
N SER A 78 -12.10 -12.77 6.44
CA SER A 78 -11.47 -13.36 5.27
C SER A 78 -11.69 -12.45 4.08
N LEU A 79 -10.63 -11.86 3.55
CA LEU A 79 -10.70 -11.10 2.31
C LEU A 79 -11.06 -12.04 1.15
N GLY A 80 -11.93 -11.54 0.27
CA GLY A 80 -12.34 -12.25 -0.93
C GLY A 80 -11.39 -12.00 -2.10
N LYS A 81 -11.41 -12.90 -3.07
CA LYS A 81 -10.66 -12.81 -4.32
C LYS A 81 -10.99 -11.49 -5.05
N GLU A 82 -12.27 -11.19 -5.16
CA GLU A 82 -12.85 -10.02 -5.82
C GLU A 82 -12.38 -8.70 -5.23
N VAL A 83 -11.97 -8.68 -3.96
CA VAL A 83 -11.40 -7.50 -3.30
C VAL A 83 -9.91 -7.38 -3.60
N VAL A 84 -9.17 -8.47 -3.57
CA VAL A 84 -7.69 -8.44 -3.58
C VAL A 84 -7.11 -8.56 -4.99
N GLU A 85 -7.70 -9.37 -5.86
CA GLU A 85 -7.21 -9.59 -7.23
C GLU A 85 -7.09 -8.29 -8.05
N PRO A 86 -8.06 -7.34 -8.03
CA PRO A 86 -7.91 -6.07 -8.75
C PRO A 86 -6.76 -5.20 -8.21
N LEU A 87 -6.39 -5.38 -6.95
CA LEU A 87 -5.33 -4.59 -6.31
C LEU A 87 -3.94 -5.02 -6.75
N VAL A 88 -3.76 -6.22 -7.32
CA VAL A 88 -2.45 -6.72 -7.74
C VAL A 88 -1.85 -5.81 -8.81
N ASN A 89 -2.59 -5.60 -9.91
CA ASN A 89 -2.13 -4.73 -11.01
C ASN A 89 -2.07 -3.26 -10.57
N ALA A 90 -3.07 -2.80 -9.81
CA ALA A 90 -3.07 -1.43 -9.29
C ALA A 90 -1.85 -1.14 -8.39
N THR A 91 -1.44 -2.12 -7.58
CA THR A 91 -0.25 -2.00 -6.71
C THR A 91 1.04 -2.01 -7.54
N ALA A 92 1.11 -2.82 -8.59
CA ALA A 92 2.26 -2.82 -9.51
C ALA A 92 2.41 -1.45 -10.22
N ASP A 93 1.32 -0.89 -10.74
CA ASP A 93 1.31 0.43 -11.39
C ASP A 93 1.69 1.55 -10.41
N PHE A 94 1.21 1.46 -9.17
CA PHE A 94 1.60 2.36 -8.10
C PHE A 94 3.10 2.30 -7.82
N ILE A 95 3.67 1.11 -7.64
CA ILE A 95 5.11 0.93 -7.43
C ILE A 95 5.91 1.49 -8.60
N GLY A 96 5.47 1.26 -9.84
CA GLY A 96 6.08 1.86 -11.03
C GLY A 96 6.11 3.39 -10.97
N THR A 97 5.03 4.01 -10.49
CA THR A 97 4.97 5.47 -10.30
C THR A 97 5.97 5.94 -9.25
N ILE A 98 6.05 5.25 -8.11
CA ILE A 98 7.03 5.56 -7.06
C ILE A 98 8.47 5.37 -7.56
N GLN A 99 8.74 4.36 -8.37
CA GLN A 99 10.05 4.12 -8.97
C GLN A 99 10.48 5.22 -9.95
N VAL A 100 9.54 5.78 -10.73
CA VAL A 100 9.83 6.96 -11.56
C VAL A 100 10.22 8.14 -10.69
N LEU A 101 9.51 8.35 -9.58
CA LEU A 101 9.81 9.43 -8.66
C LEU A 101 11.11 9.25 -7.91
N LEU A 102 11.67 8.03 -7.81
CA LEU A 102 12.94 7.72 -7.14
C LEU A 102 14.19 8.06 -7.96
N LYS A 103 14.07 8.07 -9.29
CA LYS A 103 15.14 8.45 -10.22
C LYS A 103 15.39 9.96 -10.18
#